data_AF-A0A0P6SKQ0-F1
#
_entry.id   AF-A0A0P6SKQ0-F1
#
_cell.length_a   1.000
_cell.length_b   1.000
_cell.length_c   1.000
_cell.angle_alpha   90.00
_cell.angle_beta   90.00
_cell.angle_gamma   90.00
#
_symmetry.space_group_name_H-M   'P 1'
#
loop_
_entity.id
_entity.type
_entity.pdbx_description
1 polymer ?
#
loop_
_entity_poly.entity_id
_entity_poly.type
_entity_poly.pdbx_seq_one_letter_code
_entity_poly.pdbx_strand_id
1 'polypeptide(L)'
;MYKLLIVEDEHIIRKWLRYGMDYESLGIVVVGEAKDGQEGSQLIQETQPDIVLTDINMPIMTAFDMFQATKNQTYAKIILSGYADFPNARSALHYGVLEFLTKPVEKQALLECLQSIIKRLKANHHAQEDAKEHLYLSLPQVTDQFPEAVQEMLRWIHEHYQEKIMIGQLAHELGYSESYLYNLAKKHLNMTLSDYMNQYRINKAIQLLFEEPEILVYQLAEAVGIYDYRYFDRVFKKYLGLTVKEFKEKTLPKAGGDD
;
A
#
# COMPACT_ATOMS: atom_id res chain seq x y z
N MET A 1 -2.55 -8.99 -9.15
CA MET A 1 -1.52 -9.57 -10.04
C MET A 1 -0.34 -8.61 -10.04
N TYR A 2 0.89 -9.14 -10.07
CA TYR A 2 2.12 -8.34 -10.14
C TYR A 2 2.44 -7.94 -11.58
N LYS A 3 2.81 -6.69 -11.80
CA LYS A 3 3.15 -6.13 -13.11
C LYS A 3 4.64 -6.35 -13.40
N LEU A 4 4.94 -7.02 -14.51
CA LEU A 4 6.29 -7.26 -14.99
C LEU A 4 6.58 -6.40 -16.22
N LEU A 5 7.70 -5.68 -16.20
CA LEU A 5 8.30 -5.04 -17.37
C LEU A 5 9.56 -5.82 -17.79
N ILE A 6 9.69 -6.06 -19.09
CA ILE A 6 10.85 -6.75 -19.67
C ILE A 6 11.66 -5.74 -20.51
N VAL A 7 12.96 -5.61 -20.25
CA VAL A 7 13.87 -4.70 -20.94
C VAL A 7 15.06 -5.50 -21.48
N GLU A 8 15.13 -5.71 -22.78
CA GLU A 8 16.12 -6.58 -23.41
C GLU A 8 16.29 -6.12 -24.85
N ASP A 9 17.51 -5.87 -25.33
CA ASP A 9 17.74 -5.31 -26.66
C ASP A 9 17.59 -6.37 -27.76
N GLU A 10 18.01 -7.60 -27.47
CA GLU A 10 17.86 -8.74 -28.38
C GLU A 10 16.38 -9.14 -28.55
N HIS A 11 15.82 -8.87 -29.75
CA HIS A 11 14.40 -9.12 -30.05
C HIS A 11 13.96 -10.58 -29.79
N ILE A 12 14.82 -11.55 -30.11
CA ILE A 12 14.52 -12.97 -29.93
C ILE A 12 14.42 -13.31 -28.45
N ILE A 13 15.36 -12.84 -27.63
CA ILE A 13 15.38 -13.07 -26.18
C ILE A 13 14.18 -12.38 -25.54
N ARG A 14 13.91 -11.12 -25.90
CA ARG A 14 12.75 -10.36 -25.40
C ARG A 14 11.43 -11.08 -25.67
N LYS A 15 11.25 -11.63 -26.88
CA LYS A 15 10.06 -12.42 -27.23
C LYS A 15 9.99 -13.75 -26.48
N TRP A 16 11.12 -14.43 -26.31
CA TRP A 16 11.18 -15.65 -25.51
C TRP A 16 10.84 -15.38 -24.04
N LEU A 17 11.32 -14.29 -23.46
CA LEU A 17 10.94 -13.87 -22.12
C LEU A 17 9.43 -13.61 -22.07
N ARG A 18 8.88 -12.82 -22.99
CA ARG A 18 7.45 -12.46 -23.00
C ARG A 18 6.49 -13.66 -23.09
N TYR A 19 6.82 -14.66 -23.91
CA TYR A 19 5.90 -15.74 -24.31
C TYR A 19 6.35 -17.15 -23.89
N GLY A 20 7.60 -17.33 -23.46
CA GLY A 20 8.16 -18.64 -23.09
C GLY A 20 7.69 -19.16 -21.72
N MET A 21 6.96 -18.34 -20.97
CA MET A 21 6.53 -18.58 -19.60
C MET A 21 5.03 -18.36 -19.41
N ASP A 22 4.42 -19.15 -18.53
CA ASP A 22 3.06 -18.94 -18.06
C ASP A 22 3.08 -18.01 -16.84
N TYR A 23 3.12 -16.71 -17.10
CA TYR A 23 3.11 -15.68 -16.07
C TYR A 23 1.80 -15.64 -15.27
N GLU A 24 0.67 -15.99 -15.90
CA GLU A 24 -0.64 -15.95 -15.26
C GLU A 24 -0.71 -16.95 -14.09
N SER A 25 -0.13 -18.14 -14.26
CA SER A 25 -0.02 -19.14 -13.17
C SER A 25 0.75 -18.65 -11.95
N LEU A 26 1.64 -17.65 -12.13
CA LEU A 26 2.40 -17.01 -11.06
C LEU A 26 1.71 -15.76 -10.50
N GLY A 27 0.54 -15.39 -11.05
CA GLY A 27 -0.14 -14.14 -10.74
C GLY A 27 0.60 -12.91 -11.26
N ILE A 28 1.38 -13.05 -12.33
CA ILE A 28 2.12 -11.97 -13.01
C ILE A 28 1.41 -11.59 -14.31
N VAL A 29 1.38 -10.30 -14.62
CA VAL A 29 0.98 -9.76 -15.92
C VAL A 29 2.15 -8.98 -16.52
N VAL A 30 2.51 -9.26 -17.77
CA VAL A 30 3.54 -8.47 -18.47
C VAL A 30 2.89 -7.22 -19.02
N VAL A 31 3.32 -6.05 -18.53
CA VAL A 31 2.71 -4.75 -18.83
C VAL A 31 3.44 -3.97 -19.92
N GLY A 32 4.65 -4.40 -20.29
CA GLY A 32 5.43 -3.76 -21.34
C GLY A 32 6.66 -4.56 -21.74
N GLU A 33 7.21 -4.21 -22.90
CA GLU A 33 8.47 -4.69 -23.45
C GLU A 33 9.26 -3.46 -23.93
N ALA A 34 10.54 -3.34 -23.57
CA ALA A 34 11.43 -2.28 -24.03
C ALA A 34 12.70 -2.88 -24.65
N LYS A 35 13.28 -2.20 -25.63
CA LYS A 35 14.52 -2.62 -26.31
C LYS A 35 15.79 -1.95 -25.77
N ASP A 36 15.65 -0.94 -24.92
CA ASP A 36 16.76 -0.19 -24.34
C ASP A 36 16.34 0.45 -23.01
N GLY A 37 17.31 0.94 -22.23
CA GLY A 37 17.03 1.54 -20.93
C GLY A 37 16.24 2.86 -21.00
N GLN A 38 16.23 3.56 -22.14
CA GLN A 38 15.48 4.81 -22.29
C GLN A 38 13.98 4.51 -22.43
N GLU A 39 13.61 3.60 -23.33
CA GLU A 39 12.24 3.08 -23.45
C GLU A 39 11.81 2.39 -22.16
N GLY A 40 12.73 1.63 -21.53
CA GLY A 40 12.52 1.02 -20.22
C GLY A 40 12.15 2.04 -19.15
N SER A 41 12.94 3.11 -19.01
CA SER A 41 12.68 4.19 -18.04
C SER A 41 11.30 4.85 -18.25
N GLN A 42 10.93 5.09 -19.50
CA GLN A 42 9.62 5.66 -19.83
C GLN A 42 8.48 4.71 -19.41
N LEU A 43 8.58 3.42 -19.77
CA LEU A 43 7.57 2.43 -19.41
C LEU A 43 7.48 2.18 -17.90
N ILE A 44 8.57 2.28 -17.15
CA ILE A 44 8.53 2.21 -15.68
C ILE A 44 7.68 3.36 -15.13
N GLN A 45 7.85 4.57 -15.66
CA GLN A 45 7.06 5.73 -15.25
C GLN A 45 5.58 5.59 -15.59
N GLU A 46 5.26 5.14 -16.80
CA GLU A 46 3.89 5.01 -17.28
C GLU A 46 3.12 3.84 -16.63
N THR A 47 3.76 2.69 -16.48
CA THR A 47 3.07 1.45 -16.08
C THR A 47 3.16 1.13 -14.59
N GLN A 48 4.11 1.77 -13.88
CA GLN A 48 4.45 1.51 -12.48
C GLN A 48 4.57 -0.01 -12.21
N PRO A 49 5.55 -0.70 -12.82
CA PRO A 49 5.68 -2.15 -12.70
C PRO A 49 6.15 -2.55 -11.30
N ASP A 50 5.74 -3.73 -10.83
CA ASP A 50 6.23 -4.29 -9.56
C ASP A 50 7.60 -4.95 -9.72
N ILE A 51 7.87 -5.47 -10.92
CA ILE A 51 9.09 -6.21 -11.26
C ILE A 51 9.63 -5.68 -12.60
N VAL A 52 10.93 -5.44 -12.65
CA VAL A 52 11.66 -5.15 -13.89
C VAL A 52 12.70 -6.23 -14.10
N LEU A 53 12.59 -6.94 -15.22
CA LEU A 53 13.57 -7.89 -15.71
C LEU A 53 14.37 -7.23 -16.83
N THR A 54 15.66 -7.02 -16.64
CA THR A 54 16.49 -6.25 -17.58
C THR A 54 17.80 -6.93 -17.92
N ASP A 55 18.27 -6.79 -19.16
CA ASP A 55 19.69 -6.99 -19.47
C ASP A 55 20.54 -5.83 -18.91
N ILE A 56 21.84 -6.05 -18.68
CA ILE A 56 22.76 -5.01 -18.19
C ILE A 56 23.15 -4.07 -19.32
N ASN A 57 23.68 -4.63 -20.39
CA ASN A 57 24.37 -3.91 -21.45
C ASN A 57 23.45 -3.75 -22.65
N MET A 58 22.67 -2.67 -22.64
CA MET A 58 21.78 -2.33 -23.74
C MET A 58 22.28 -1.09 -24.48
N PRO A 59 21.96 -0.92 -25.77
CA PRO A 59 22.20 0.33 -26.49
C PRO A 59 21.52 1.51 -25.81
N ILE A 60 22.01 2.72 -26.06
CA ILE A 60 21.43 4.01 -25.62
C ILE A 60 21.53 4.26 -24.10
N MET A 61 21.07 3.32 -23.28
CA MET A 61 21.05 3.45 -21.82
C MET A 61 21.18 2.06 -21.17
N THR A 62 22.14 1.93 -20.24
CA THR A 62 22.36 0.69 -19.49
C THR A 62 21.30 0.47 -18.41
N ALA A 63 21.19 -0.74 -17.87
CA ALA A 63 20.30 -0.99 -16.73
C ALA A 63 20.60 -0.10 -15.52
N PHE A 64 21.87 0.18 -15.24
CA PHE A 64 22.24 1.01 -14.09
C PHE A 64 21.84 2.48 -14.28
N ASP A 65 22.01 3.00 -15.49
CA ASP A 65 21.56 4.35 -15.83
C ASP A 65 20.03 4.46 -15.75
N MET A 66 19.31 3.44 -16.25
CA MET A 66 17.86 3.31 -16.10
C MET A 66 17.45 3.28 -14.62
N PHE A 67 18.13 2.48 -13.79
CA PHE A 67 17.84 2.43 -12.36
C PHE A 67 18.08 3.77 -11.66
N GLN A 68 19.11 4.53 -12.04
CA GLN A 68 19.29 5.89 -11.54
C GLN A 68 18.18 6.84 -12.00
N ALA A 69 17.80 6.78 -13.28
CA ALA A 69 16.75 7.62 -13.84
C ALA A 69 15.39 7.38 -13.16
N THR A 70 15.15 6.15 -12.69
CA THR A 70 13.91 5.75 -12.00
C THR A 70 14.08 5.55 -10.49
N LYS A 71 15.12 6.13 -9.87
CA LYS A 71 15.44 5.90 -8.44
C LYS A 71 14.30 6.24 -7.46
N ASN A 72 13.39 7.11 -7.87
CA ASN A 72 12.23 7.54 -7.08
C ASN A 72 11.06 6.54 -7.13
N GLN A 73 11.18 5.46 -7.91
CA GLN A 73 10.17 4.42 -8.05
C GLN A 73 10.62 3.14 -7.39
N THR A 74 9.69 2.47 -6.72
CA THR A 74 9.97 1.22 -6.00
C THR A 74 9.48 0.05 -6.83
N TYR A 75 10.40 -0.81 -7.25
CA TYR A 75 10.13 -2.05 -7.95
C TYR A 75 11.28 -3.05 -7.75
N ALA A 76 10.96 -4.33 -7.85
CA ALA A 76 11.93 -5.43 -7.79
C ALA A 76 12.80 -5.44 -9.05
N LYS A 77 14.12 -5.35 -8.86
CA LYS A 77 15.11 -5.30 -9.95
C LYS A 77 15.73 -6.69 -10.15
N ILE A 78 15.54 -7.28 -11.32
CA ILE A 78 16.15 -8.56 -11.72
C ILE A 78 17.03 -8.29 -12.93
N ILE A 79 18.29 -8.72 -12.85
CA ILE A 79 19.26 -8.57 -13.95
C ILE A 79 19.46 -9.89 -14.66
N LEU A 80 19.50 -9.86 -15.99
CA LEU A 80 20.05 -10.91 -16.84
C LEU A 80 21.53 -10.61 -17.05
N SER A 81 22.43 -11.54 -16.72
CA SER A 81 23.88 -11.33 -16.79
C SER A 81 24.58 -12.38 -17.65
N GLY A 82 25.50 -11.96 -18.51
CA GLY A 82 26.43 -12.86 -19.17
C GLY A 82 27.64 -13.19 -18.30
N TYR A 83 28.45 -14.16 -18.73
CA TYR A 83 29.68 -14.56 -18.05
C TYR A 83 30.71 -13.42 -17.89
N ALA A 84 30.65 -12.41 -18.77
CA ALA A 84 31.56 -11.25 -18.75
C ALA A 84 31.16 -10.15 -17.75
N ASP A 85 29.97 -10.22 -17.14
CA ASP A 85 29.38 -9.10 -16.37
C ASP A 85 29.69 -9.15 -14.86
N PHE A 86 30.49 -10.11 -14.41
CA PHE A 86 30.82 -10.30 -12.99
C PHE A 86 31.40 -9.05 -12.28
N PRO A 87 32.24 -8.20 -12.92
CA PRO A 87 32.68 -6.94 -12.31
C PRO A 87 31.52 -5.98 -11.97
N ASN A 88 30.43 -6.04 -12.74
CA ASN A 88 29.24 -5.20 -12.57
C ASN A 88 28.28 -5.71 -11.48
N ALA A 89 28.37 -7.00 -11.10
CA ALA A 89 27.50 -7.61 -10.09
C ALA A 89 27.67 -6.98 -8.68
N ARG A 90 28.87 -6.53 -8.31
CA ARG A 90 29.09 -5.78 -7.06
C ARG A 90 28.45 -4.39 -7.08
N SER A 91 28.49 -3.70 -8.22
CA SER A 91 27.87 -2.38 -8.38
C SER A 91 26.34 -2.48 -8.30
N ALA A 92 25.76 -3.53 -8.87
CA ALA A 92 24.33 -3.81 -8.84
C ALA A 92 23.73 -3.95 -7.43
N LEU A 93 24.52 -4.36 -6.42
CA LEU A 93 24.07 -4.35 -5.03
C LEU A 93 23.72 -2.93 -4.54
N HIS A 94 24.44 -1.90 -5.00
CA HIS A 94 24.16 -0.50 -4.64
C HIS A 94 22.84 0.00 -5.24
N TYR A 95 22.38 -0.65 -6.31
CA TYR A 95 21.12 -0.33 -6.98
C TYR A 95 19.92 -1.09 -6.41
N GLY A 96 20.15 -1.95 -5.40
CA GLY A 96 19.11 -2.79 -4.81
C GLY A 96 18.61 -3.89 -5.76
N VAL A 97 19.50 -4.41 -6.61
CA VAL A 97 19.20 -5.58 -7.44
C VAL A 97 18.96 -6.78 -6.54
N LEU A 98 17.82 -7.45 -6.75
CA LEU A 98 17.36 -8.52 -5.86
C LEU A 98 17.85 -9.90 -6.28
N GLU A 99 18.08 -10.11 -7.57
CA GLU A 99 18.47 -11.41 -8.13
C GLU A 99 19.14 -11.24 -9.49
N PHE A 100 20.02 -12.19 -9.84
CA PHE A 100 20.67 -12.28 -11.16
C PHE A 100 20.34 -13.61 -11.83
N LEU A 101 20.08 -13.57 -13.12
CA LEU A 101 19.89 -14.74 -13.97
C LEU A 101 20.99 -14.80 -15.02
N THR A 102 21.73 -15.90 -15.06
CA THR A 102 22.79 -16.09 -16.04
C THR A 102 22.22 -16.34 -17.44
N LYS A 103 22.76 -15.67 -18.47
CA LYS A 103 22.52 -15.99 -19.88
C LYS A 103 23.36 -17.24 -20.27
N PRO A 104 22.80 -18.21 -21.02
CA PRO A 104 21.44 -18.27 -21.55
C PRO A 104 20.42 -18.50 -20.43
N VAL A 105 19.34 -17.71 -20.45
CA VAL A 105 18.33 -17.76 -19.38
C VAL A 105 17.54 -19.07 -19.52
N GLU A 106 17.65 -19.93 -18.52
CA GLU A 106 16.88 -21.17 -18.48
C GLU A 106 15.47 -20.93 -17.92
N LYS A 107 14.49 -21.64 -18.50
CA LYS A 107 13.07 -21.53 -18.11
C LYS A 107 12.87 -21.77 -16.62
N GLN A 108 13.52 -22.81 -16.09
CA GLN A 108 13.41 -23.21 -14.69
C GLN A 108 14.05 -22.17 -13.74
N ALA A 109 15.22 -21.64 -14.10
CA ALA A 109 15.88 -20.60 -13.31
C ALA A 109 15.06 -19.30 -13.25
N LEU A 110 14.46 -18.89 -14.37
CA LEU A 110 13.55 -17.74 -14.41
C LEU A 110 12.30 -17.97 -13.54
N LEU A 111 11.72 -19.18 -13.59
CA LEU A 111 10.58 -19.56 -12.76
C LEU A 111 10.89 -19.43 -11.26
N GLU A 112 12.00 -20.02 -10.82
CA GLU A 112 12.43 -20.02 -9.42
C GLU A 112 12.73 -18.59 -8.93
N CYS A 113 13.41 -17.80 -9.77
CA CYS A 113 13.68 -16.39 -9.50
C CYS A 113 12.38 -15.61 -9.29
N LEU A 114 11.42 -15.69 -10.22
CA LEU A 114 10.15 -14.98 -10.10
C LEU A 114 9.34 -15.44 -8.88
N GLN A 115 9.34 -16.74 -8.56
CA GLN A 115 8.68 -17.26 -7.35
C GLN A 115 9.31 -16.70 -6.07
N SER A 116 10.64 -16.63 -6.00
CA SER A 116 11.37 -16.02 -4.87
C SER A 116 11.01 -14.55 -4.71
N ILE A 117 11.00 -13.80 -5.82
CA ILE A 117 10.64 -12.37 -5.83
C ILE A 117 9.19 -12.16 -5.40
N ILE A 118 8.24 -12.93 -5.91
CA ILE A 118 6.84 -12.87 -5.48
C ILE A 118 6.72 -13.16 -3.98
N LYS A 119 7.42 -14.16 -3.46
CA LYS A 119 7.39 -14.47 -2.03
C LYS A 119 7.90 -13.29 -1.18
N ARG A 120 8.98 -12.63 -1.62
CA ARG A 120 9.50 -11.42 -0.96
C ARG A 120 8.51 -10.25 -1.05
N LEU A 121 7.92 -10.01 -2.22
CA LEU A 121 6.91 -8.97 -2.40
C LEU A 121 5.66 -9.22 -1.55
N LYS A 122 5.18 -10.47 -1.46
CA LYS A 122 4.08 -10.85 -0.57
C LYS A 122 4.43 -10.64 0.91
N ALA A 123 5.63 -11.01 1.34
CA ALA A 123 6.08 -10.84 2.72
C ALA A 123 6.24 -9.36 3.10
N ASN A 124 6.74 -8.53 2.19
CA ASN A 124 6.82 -7.09 2.40
C ASN A 124 5.44 -6.44 2.42
N HIS A 125 4.51 -6.92 1.59
CA HIS A 125 3.11 -6.46 1.62
C HIS A 125 2.45 -6.82 2.95
N HIS A 126 2.57 -8.07 3.41
CA HIS A 126 2.07 -8.49 4.72
C HIS A 126 2.75 -7.73 5.85
N ALA A 127 4.07 -7.51 5.82
CA ALA A 127 4.75 -6.75 6.87
C ALA A 127 4.32 -5.26 6.92
N GLN A 128 3.98 -4.66 5.77
CA GLN A 128 3.41 -3.30 5.71
C GLN A 128 1.92 -3.27 6.07
N GLU A 129 1.16 -4.31 5.74
CA GLU A 129 -0.25 -4.45 6.10
C GLU A 129 -0.42 -4.77 7.58
N ASP A 130 0.34 -5.71 8.15
CA ASP A 130 0.39 -6.02 9.58
C ASP A 130 0.83 -4.79 10.41
N ALA A 131 1.85 -4.05 9.95
CA ALA A 131 2.29 -2.81 10.61
C ALA A 131 1.24 -1.68 10.53
N LYS A 132 0.44 -1.62 9.45
CA LYS A 132 -0.69 -0.68 9.32
C LYS A 132 -1.91 -1.15 10.13
N GLU A 133 -2.21 -2.45 10.15
CA GLU A 133 -3.32 -3.04 10.92
C GLU A 133 -3.14 -2.80 12.42
N HIS A 134 -1.93 -2.93 12.96
CA HIS A 134 -1.63 -2.61 14.35
C HIS A 134 -1.81 -1.13 14.72
N LEU A 135 -1.91 -0.24 13.71
CA LEU A 135 -2.12 1.18 13.92
C LEU A 135 -3.61 1.53 14.05
N TYR A 136 -4.48 0.73 13.43
CA TYR A 136 -5.93 0.91 13.53
C TYR A 136 -6.48 0.34 14.83
N LEU A 137 -7.48 1.02 15.38
CA LEU A 137 -8.24 0.55 16.53
C LEU A 137 -9.12 -0.62 16.12
N SER A 138 -9.03 -1.74 16.85
CA SER A 138 -9.90 -2.90 16.65
C SER A 138 -11.35 -2.54 16.96
N LEU A 139 -12.17 -2.43 15.91
CA LEU A 139 -13.60 -2.15 16.04
C LEU A 139 -14.45 -3.36 15.63
N PRO A 140 -15.58 -3.61 16.32
CA PRO A 140 -16.59 -4.53 15.83
C PRO A 140 -17.01 -4.17 14.40
N GLN A 141 -16.85 -5.13 13.49
CA GLN A 141 -17.26 -5.00 12.09
C GLN A 141 -18.74 -5.38 11.95
N VAL A 142 -19.40 -4.83 10.93
CA VAL A 142 -20.77 -5.24 10.59
C VAL A 142 -20.73 -6.72 10.19
N THR A 143 -21.48 -7.57 10.90
CA THR A 143 -21.57 -9.01 10.62
C THR A 143 -22.98 -9.50 10.83
N ASP A 144 -23.33 -10.60 10.16
CA ASP A 144 -24.64 -11.26 10.29
C ASP A 144 -24.90 -11.87 11.68
N GLN A 145 -23.87 -11.93 12.53
CA GLN A 145 -24.00 -12.39 13.92
C GLN A 145 -24.64 -11.33 14.83
N PHE A 146 -24.60 -10.05 14.43
CA PHE A 146 -25.21 -8.97 15.18
C PHE A 146 -26.71 -8.87 14.89
N PRO A 147 -27.53 -8.46 15.88
CA PRO A 147 -28.93 -8.10 15.64
C PRO A 147 -29.04 -7.05 14.54
N GLU A 148 -30.12 -7.10 13.76
CA GLU A 148 -30.37 -6.18 12.65
C GLU A 148 -30.22 -4.70 13.06
N ALA A 149 -30.80 -4.32 14.20
CA ALA A 149 -30.66 -2.99 14.78
C ALA A 149 -29.21 -2.56 15.03
N VAL A 150 -28.31 -3.49 15.40
CA VAL A 150 -26.88 -3.20 15.56
C VAL A 150 -26.23 -2.99 14.21
N GLN A 151 -26.56 -3.83 13.23
CA GLN A 151 -25.99 -3.72 11.89
C GLN A 151 -26.39 -2.40 11.22
N GLU A 152 -27.67 -2.01 11.31
CA GLU A 152 -28.18 -0.74 10.80
C GLU A 152 -27.49 0.45 11.46
N MET A 153 -27.38 0.41 12.80
CA MET A 153 -26.68 1.43 13.58
C MET A 153 -25.22 1.58 13.16
N LEU A 154 -24.50 0.48 12.95
CA LEU A 154 -23.10 0.52 12.50
C LEU A 154 -22.97 1.01 11.06
N ARG A 155 -23.82 0.54 10.14
CA ARG A 155 -23.85 0.98 8.73
C ARG A 155 -24.11 2.48 8.63
N TRP A 156 -25.11 2.98 9.35
CA TRP A 156 -25.41 4.41 9.38
C TRP A 156 -24.23 5.23 9.88
N ILE A 157 -23.55 4.79 10.95
CA ILE A 157 -22.34 5.48 11.43
C ILE A 157 -21.26 5.49 10.34
N HIS A 158 -21.04 4.38 9.64
CA HIS A 158 -20.02 4.29 8.58
C HIS A 158 -20.32 5.19 7.38
N GLU A 159 -21.60 5.42 7.07
CA GLU A 159 -22.03 6.30 5.98
C GLU A 159 -21.97 7.79 6.36
N HIS A 160 -22.30 8.12 7.61
CA HIS A 160 -22.47 9.51 8.06
C HIS A 160 -21.35 10.03 8.96
N TYR A 161 -20.29 9.25 9.23
CA TYR A 161 -19.26 9.62 10.23
C TYR A 161 -18.63 11.00 10.01
N GLN A 162 -18.60 11.53 8.78
CA GLN A 162 -18.01 12.83 8.45
C GLN A 162 -18.89 14.02 8.88
N GLU A 163 -20.15 13.76 9.21
CA GLU A 163 -21.12 14.80 9.53
C GLU A 163 -21.13 15.17 11.02
N LYS A 164 -21.74 16.32 11.35
CA LYS A 164 -21.99 16.72 12.73
C LYS A 164 -23.18 15.93 13.31
N ILE A 165 -22.92 14.69 13.73
CA ILE A 165 -23.94 13.78 14.26
C ILE A 165 -24.19 14.01 15.76
N MET A 166 -25.47 14.06 16.14
CA MET A 166 -25.92 13.83 17.53
C MET A 166 -26.57 12.45 17.64
N ILE A 167 -26.35 11.75 18.76
CA ILE A 167 -26.92 10.39 18.95
C ILE A 167 -28.46 10.39 18.87
N GLY A 168 -29.13 11.46 19.30
CA GLY A 168 -30.57 11.60 19.15
C GLY A 168 -31.04 11.64 17.69
N GLN A 169 -30.24 12.18 16.78
CA GLN A 169 -30.54 12.18 15.34
C GLN A 169 -30.44 10.77 14.77
N LEU A 170 -29.35 10.04 15.08
CA LEU A 170 -29.20 8.63 14.72
C LEU A 170 -30.40 7.80 15.22
N ALA A 171 -30.82 8.02 16.47
CA ALA A 171 -31.97 7.32 17.04
C ALA A 171 -33.26 7.61 16.27
N HIS A 172 -33.51 8.87 15.94
CA HIS A 172 -34.67 9.29 15.16
C HIS A 172 -34.67 8.70 13.74
N GLU A 173 -33.56 8.78 13.01
CA GLU A 173 -33.42 8.25 11.65
C GLU A 173 -33.65 6.73 11.58
N LEU A 174 -33.19 6.00 12.60
CA LEU A 174 -33.37 4.55 12.67
C LEU A 174 -34.69 4.11 13.33
N GLY A 175 -35.54 5.06 13.76
CA GLY A 175 -36.81 4.74 14.42
C GLY A 175 -36.67 4.11 15.82
N TYR A 176 -35.55 4.36 16.51
CA TYR A 176 -35.26 3.83 17.85
C TYR A 176 -35.24 4.92 18.92
N SER A 177 -35.38 4.53 20.18
CA SER A 177 -35.10 5.42 21.31
C SER A 177 -33.60 5.46 21.61
N GLU A 178 -33.10 6.59 22.10
CA GLU A 178 -31.69 6.72 22.52
C GLU A 178 -31.31 5.68 23.59
N SER A 179 -32.22 5.40 24.53
CA SER A 179 -32.00 4.39 25.57
C SER A 179 -31.89 2.98 25.00
N TYR A 180 -32.65 2.67 23.95
CA TYR A 180 -32.54 1.38 23.26
C TYR A 180 -31.18 1.24 22.59
N LEU A 181 -30.77 2.24 21.80
CA LEU A 181 -29.47 2.25 21.12
C LEU A 181 -28.29 2.18 22.09
N TYR A 182 -28.36 2.91 23.21
CA TYR A 182 -27.33 2.83 24.27
C TYR A 182 -27.20 1.41 24.83
N ASN A 183 -28.32 0.78 25.19
CA ASN A 183 -28.32 -0.58 25.74
C ASN A 183 -27.84 -1.60 24.70
N LEU A 184 -28.21 -1.41 23.44
CA LEU A 184 -27.81 -2.27 22.34
C LEU A 184 -26.28 -2.20 22.11
N ALA A 185 -25.71 -1.00 22.05
CA ALA A 185 -24.26 -0.81 21.94
C ALA A 185 -23.51 -1.37 23.15
N LYS A 186 -24.00 -1.14 24.38
CA LYS A 186 -23.40 -1.73 25.58
C LYS A 186 -23.42 -3.25 25.57
N LYS A 187 -24.54 -3.85 25.15
CA LYS A 187 -24.70 -5.30 25.14
C LYS A 187 -23.87 -5.99 24.06
N HIS A 188 -23.80 -5.43 22.86
CA HIS A 188 -23.22 -6.11 21.69
C HIS A 188 -21.83 -5.60 21.29
N LEU A 189 -21.48 -4.36 21.62
CA LEU A 189 -20.19 -3.75 21.27
C LEU A 189 -19.28 -3.55 22.49
N ASN A 190 -19.80 -3.75 23.70
CA ASN A 190 -19.12 -3.48 24.97
C ASN A 190 -18.56 -2.04 25.07
N MET A 191 -19.18 -1.09 24.38
CA MET A 191 -18.77 0.31 24.35
C MET A 191 -19.97 1.25 24.15
N THR A 192 -19.76 2.55 24.31
CA THR A 192 -20.80 3.53 23.98
C THR A 192 -20.81 3.82 22.48
N LEU A 193 -21.92 4.34 21.96
CA LEU A 193 -21.98 4.78 20.57
C LEU A 193 -21.02 5.91 20.26
N SER A 194 -20.86 6.84 21.20
CA SER A 194 -19.89 7.93 21.06
C SER A 194 -18.45 7.39 21.01
N ASP A 195 -18.11 6.37 21.81
CA ASP A 195 -16.79 5.74 21.74
C ASP A 195 -16.59 5.02 20.40
N TYR A 196 -17.57 4.25 19.94
CA TYR A 196 -17.48 3.57 18.63
C TYR A 196 -17.27 4.57 17.50
N MET A 197 -18.11 5.61 17.44
CA MET A 197 -18.03 6.65 16.40
C MET A 197 -16.69 7.39 16.44
N ASN A 198 -16.21 7.75 17.63
CA ASN A 198 -14.91 8.41 17.76
C ASN A 198 -13.77 7.50 17.30
N GLN A 199 -13.74 6.23 17.73
CA GLN A 199 -12.71 5.29 17.29
C GLN A 199 -12.76 5.06 15.78
N TYR A 200 -13.96 4.96 15.19
CA TYR A 200 -14.12 4.84 13.74
C TYR A 200 -13.57 6.06 13.00
N ARG A 201 -13.87 7.27 13.49
CA ARG A 201 -13.31 8.53 12.96
C ARG A 201 -11.79 8.61 13.10
N ILE A 202 -11.23 8.09 14.20
CA ILE A 202 -9.78 8.00 14.37
C ILE A 202 -9.17 7.03 13.35
N ASN A 203 -9.77 5.87 13.10
CA ASN A 203 -9.31 4.97 12.04
C ASN A 203 -9.34 5.64 10.67
N LYS A 204 -10.39 6.39 10.36
CA LYS A 204 -10.48 7.19 9.13
C LYS A 204 -9.44 8.32 9.08
N ALA A 205 -9.12 8.93 10.21
CA ALA A 205 -8.05 9.93 10.29
C ALA A 205 -6.67 9.31 10.03
N ILE A 206 -6.40 8.11 10.55
CA ILE A 206 -5.16 7.36 10.27
C ILE A 206 -5.05 7.06 8.78
N GLN A 207 -6.14 6.59 8.16
CA GLN A 207 -6.19 6.34 6.73
C GLN A 207 -5.85 7.62 5.94
N LEU A 208 -6.50 8.73 6.25
CA LEU A 208 -6.28 10.01 5.56
C LEU A 208 -4.86 10.56 5.79
N LEU A 209 -4.24 10.29 6.95
CA LEU A 209 -2.85 10.66 7.23
C LEU A 209 -1.84 9.90 6.35
N PHE A 210 -2.14 8.66 5.94
CA PHE A 210 -1.29 7.94 4.98
C PHE A 210 -1.51 8.39 3.54
N GLU A 211 -2.74 8.79 3.19
CA GLU A 211 -3.09 9.30 1.86
C GLU A 211 -2.56 10.72 1.66
N GLU A 212 -2.64 11.57 2.68
CA GLU A 212 -2.24 12.98 2.68
C GLU A 212 -1.36 13.34 3.91
N PRO A 213 -0.06 12.97 3.91
CA PRO A 213 0.83 13.18 5.07
C PRO A 213 0.94 14.63 5.55
N GLU A 214 0.76 15.60 4.65
CA GLU A 214 0.88 17.03 4.92
C GLU A 214 -0.43 17.70 5.39
N ILE A 215 -1.55 16.97 5.48
CA ILE A 215 -2.85 17.54 5.86
C ILE A 215 -2.79 18.28 7.21
N LEU A 216 -3.31 19.51 7.29
CA LEU A 216 -3.28 20.27 8.55
C LEU A 216 -4.23 19.64 9.57
N VAL A 217 -3.85 19.65 10.85
CA VAL A 217 -4.60 18.96 11.93
C VAL A 217 -6.07 19.39 11.98
N TYR A 218 -6.38 20.66 11.73
CA TYR A 218 -7.77 21.14 11.72
C TYR A 218 -8.55 20.62 10.51
N GLN A 219 -7.92 20.49 9.33
CA GLN A 219 -8.55 19.94 8.12
C GLN A 219 -8.82 18.45 8.30
N LEU A 220 -7.86 17.72 8.89
CA LEU A 220 -8.03 16.32 9.25
C LEU A 220 -9.21 16.12 10.20
N ALA A 221 -9.32 16.94 11.24
CA ALA A 221 -10.40 16.88 12.21
C ALA A 221 -11.77 17.13 11.56
N GLU A 222 -11.85 18.14 10.69
CA GLU A 222 -13.07 18.46 9.92
C GLU A 222 -13.46 17.35 8.94
N ALA A 223 -12.49 16.78 8.21
CA ALA A 223 -12.71 15.71 7.24
C ALA A 223 -13.28 14.42 7.86
N VAL A 224 -13.05 14.19 9.16
CA VAL A 224 -13.60 13.05 9.90
C VAL A 224 -14.79 13.43 10.80
N GLY A 225 -15.36 14.63 10.64
CA GLY A 225 -16.57 15.07 11.35
C GLY A 225 -16.36 15.52 12.78
N ILE A 226 -15.14 15.91 13.16
CA ILE A 226 -14.79 16.48 14.46
C ILE A 226 -14.34 17.94 14.31
N TYR A 227 -15.32 18.85 14.26
CA TYR A 227 -15.10 20.28 14.02
C TYR A 227 -14.37 21.04 15.14
N ASP A 228 -14.26 20.47 16.35
CA ASP A 228 -13.41 21.01 17.41
C ASP A 228 -12.05 20.30 17.40
N TYR A 229 -11.03 20.97 16.87
CA TYR A 229 -9.68 20.41 16.75
C TYR A 229 -9.06 20.05 18.12
N ARG A 230 -9.40 20.75 19.21
CA ARG A 230 -8.87 20.44 20.55
C ARG A 230 -9.50 19.20 21.11
N TYR A 231 -10.78 19.00 20.82
CA TYR A 231 -11.47 17.75 21.12
C TYR A 231 -10.90 16.61 20.27
N PHE A 232 -10.69 16.82 18.97
CA PHE A 232 -10.09 15.83 18.08
C PHE A 232 -8.73 15.36 18.59
N ASP A 233 -7.79 16.26 18.89
CA ASP A 233 -6.45 15.88 19.33
C ASP A 233 -6.49 15.14 20.69
N ARG A 234 -7.41 15.50 21.58
CA ARG A 234 -7.65 14.77 22.84
C ARG A 234 -8.17 13.36 22.59
N VAL A 235 -9.10 13.20 21.65
CA VAL A 235 -9.67 11.89 21.27
C VAL A 235 -8.62 11.02 20.58
N PHE A 236 -7.85 11.60 19.64
CA PHE A 236 -6.75 10.94 18.95
C PHE A 236 -5.70 10.44 19.96
N LYS A 237 -5.27 11.30 20.89
CA LYS A 237 -4.35 10.94 21.96
C LYS A 237 -4.91 9.92 22.95
N LYS A 238 -6.20 9.99 23.28
CA LYS A 238 -6.87 9.02 24.16
C LYS A 238 -6.75 7.61 23.61
N TYR A 239 -6.94 7.42 22.30
CA TYR A 239 -6.99 6.08 21.70
C TYR A 239 -5.63 5.58 21.18
N LEU A 240 -4.78 6.47 20.67
CA LEU A 240 -3.48 6.09 20.08
C LEU A 240 -2.27 6.37 20.98
N GLY A 241 -2.48 7.07 22.11
CA GLY A 241 -1.40 7.44 23.04
C GLY A 241 -0.47 8.56 22.52
N LEU A 242 -0.69 9.04 21.29
CA LEU A 242 0.11 10.05 20.60
C LEU A 242 -0.77 11.20 20.15
N THR A 243 -0.23 12.41 20.08
CA THR A 243 -0.84 13.52 19.33
C THR A 243 -0.70 13.27 17.83
N VAL A 244 -1.50 13.97 17.02
CA VAL A 244 -1.42 13.86 15.55
C VAL A 244 -0.01 14.21 15.05
N LYS A 245 0.62 15.23 15.64
CA LYS A 245 1.98 15.64 15.30
C LYS A 245 3.00 14.53 15.57
N GLU A 246 2.97 13.96 16.77
CA GLU A 246 3.88 12.85 17.14
C GLU A 246 3.65 11.61 16.27
N PHE A 247 2.40 11.35 15.87
CA PHE A 247 2.05 10.25 14.98
C PHE A 247 2.69 10.43 13.60
N LYS A 248 2.56 11.62 13.01
CA LYS A 248 3.19 11.96 11.72
C LYS A 248 4.70 11.77 11.76
N GLU A 249 5.35 12.30 12.79
CA GLU A 249 6.82 12.25 12.96
C GLU A 249 7.35 10.82 13.12
N LYS A 250 6.59 9.93 13.79
CA LYS A 250 7.04 8.56 14.11
C LYS A 250 6.67 7.52 13.07
N THR A 251 5.60 7.75 12.30
CA THR A 251 4.92 6.68 11.56
C THR A 251 4.81 6.95 10.07
N LEU A 252 4.78 8.21 9.65
CA LEU A 252 4.71 8.55 8.23
C LEU A 252 6.13 8.67 7.65
N PRO A 253 6.36 8.20 6.42
CA PRO A 253 7.61 8.46 5.73
C PRO A 253 7.80 9.98 5.60
N LYS A 254 8.97 10.49 5.99
CA LYS A 254 9.28 11.91 5.84
C LYS A 254 9.14 12.27 4.36
N ALA A 255 8.25 13.20 4.04
CA ALA A 255 8.33 13.93 2.77
C ALA A 255 9.73 14.52 2.68
N GLY A 256 10.41 14.32 1.54
CA GLY A 256 11.84 14.53 1.35
C GLY A 256 12.44 15.66 2.18
N GLY A 257 13.33 15.28 3.10
CA GLY A 257 14.37 16.19 3.57
C GLY A 257 15.49 16.14 2.55
N ASP A 258 15.56 17.16 1.70
CA ASP A 258 16.81 17.59 1.11
C ASP A 258 17.84 17.76 2.23
N ASP A 259 18.97 17.07 2.11
CA ASP A 259 20.30 17.47 2.57
C ASP A 259 21.35 16.68 1.77
#